data_AF-A0A3S5HM14-F1
#
_entry.id   AF-A0A3S5HM14-F1
#
_cell.length_a   1.000
_cell.length_b   1.000
_cell.length_c   1.000
_cell.angle_alpha   90.00
_cell.angle_beta   90.00
_cell.angle_gamma   90.00
#
_symmetry.space_group_name_H-M   'P 1'
#
loop_
_entity.id
_entity.type
_entity.pdbx_description
1 polymer ?
#
loop_
_entity_poly.entity_id
_entity_poly.type
_entity_poly.pdbx_seq_one_letter_code
_entity_poly.pdbx_strand_id
1 'polypeptide(L)'
;MSVLTVYSWPEQSAAALTALAEHALVVVSIASPAAASREWARQQLRLAVRDLLSCAYACTSEQLVLERQPGQVPGLKLSIPGHQIALSISHESGLSIAAIRTRQRNEALEHGEHSEQQPNEAEVGAENNAEDSSKNEYANGTDLDWKIGVDLLKLAHLPDWQAVATLYLGPEVSAAIAATDPAQQMACFALHWAQLEARCKCQGLGLSEWSVSSNADTAAYRYQQLDLPTGYVGALAIKI
;
A
#
# COMPACT_ATOMS: atom_id res chain seq x y z
N MET A 1 -3.05 -17.98 -8.77
CA MET A 1 -2.86 -16.86 -7.81
C MET A 1 -3.74 -17.14 -6.60
N SER A 2 -3.25 -16.98 -5.37
CA SER A 2 -4.08 -17.17 -4.18
C SER A 2 -5.07 -16.00 -4.04
N VAL A 3 -6.26 -16.29 -3.54
CA VAL A 3 -7.25 -15.27 -3.17
C VAL A 3 -7.09 -14.94 -1.69
N LEU A 4 -7.11 -13.65 -1.35
CA LEU A 4 -7.03 -13.11 0.00
C LEU A 4 -8.41 -12.59 0.43
N THR A 5 -8.90 -13.07 1.57
CA THR A 5 -10.19 -12.66 2.14
C THR A 5 -10.21 -11.17 2.47
N VAL A 6 -11.33 -10.52 2.16
CA VAL A 6 -11.61 -9.13 2.55
C VAL A 6 -12.76 -9.10 3.54
N TYR A 7 -12.53 -8.50 4.70
CA TYR A 7 -13.51 -8.47 5.78
C TYR A 7 -14.30 -7.16 5.76
N SER A 8 -15.63 -7.24 5.68
CA SER A 8 -16.49 -6.05 5.83
C SER A 8 -16.42 -5.53 7.26
N TRP A 9 -16.18 -4.24 7.44
CA TRP A 9 -16.14 -3.60 8.75
C TRP A 9 -17.39 -2.72 8.98
N PRO A 10 -18.04 -2.78 10.16
CA PRO A 10 -17.67 -3.55 11.36
C PRO A 10 -18.23 -4.98 11.42
N GLU A 11 -18.99 -5.43 10.42
CA GLU A 11 -19.78 -6.66 10.48
C GLU A 11 -18.94 -7.93 10.73
N GLN A 12 -17.72 -7.95 10.20
CA GLN A 12 -16.78 -9.08 10.32
C GLN A 12 -15.56 -8.73 11.19
N SER A 13 -15.71 -7.78 12.12
CA SER A 13 -14.61 -7.27 12.96
C SER A 13 -13.85 -8.36 13.71
N ALA A 14 -14.54 -9.31 14.33
CA ALA A 14 -13.89 -10.42 15.05
C ALA A 14 -12.97 -11.27 14.15
N ALA A 15 -13.43 -11.57 12.93
CA ALA A 15 -12.64 -12.33 11.96
C ALA A 15 -11.46 -11.51 11.42
N ALA A 16 -11.67 -10.22 11.17
CA ALA A 16 -10.60 -9.30 10.75
C ALA A 16 -9.50 -9.18 11.81
N LEU A 17 -9.87 -9.05 13.10
CA LEU A 17 -8.92 -8.99 14.21
C LEU A 17 -8.13 -10.30 14.36
N THR A 18 -8.80 -11.44 14.19
CA THR A 18 -8.16 -12.77 14.21
C THR A 18 -7.14 -12.88 13.08
N ALA A 19 -7.52 -12.52 11.84
CA ALA A 19 -6.62 -12.55 10.70
C ALA A 19 -5.40 -11.65 10.89
N LEU A 20 -5.59 -10.45 11.45
CA LEU A 20 -4.48 -9.55 11.76
C LEU A 20 -3.53 -10.16 12.79
N ALA A 21 -4.06 -10.77 13.86
CA ALA A 21 -3.25 -11.39 14.90
C ALA A 21 -2.45 -12.60 14.39
N GLU A 22 -3.06 -13.44 13.54
CA GLU A 22 -2.44 -14.68 13.04
C GLU A 22 -1.46 -14.44 11.90
N HIS A 23 -1.72 -13.47 11.03
CA HIS A 23 -0.99 -13.30 9.79
C HIS A 23 -0.22 -11.98 9.69
N ALA A 24 -0.36 -11.09 10.68
CA ALA A 24 0.20 -9.74 10.63
C ALA A 24 -0.24 -8.96 9.37
N LEU A 25 -1.36 -9.36 8.76
CA LEU A 25 -1.92 -8.82 7.53
C LEU A 25 -3.44 -8.97 7.55
N VAL A 26 -4.15 -7.90 7.25
CA VAL A 26 -5.60 -7.92 7.06
C VAL A 26 -6.00 -6.95 5.95
N VAL A 27 -7.04 -7.30 5.19
CA VAL A 27 -7.71 -6.38 4.27
C VAL A 27 -9.15 -6.20 4.73
N VAL A 28 -9.55 -4.96 4.96
CA VAL A 28 -10.91 -4.61 5.36
C VAL A 28 -11.60 -3.77 4.29
N SER A 29 -12.92 -3.85 4.24
CA SER A 29 -13.75 -3.05 3.34
C SER A 29 -14.83 -2.28 4.06
N ILE A 30 -15.20 -1.13 3.49
CA ILE A 30 -16.35 -0.32 3.88
C ILE A 30 -17.23 -0.13 2.64
N ALA A 31 -18.45 -0.63 2.71
CA ALA A 31 -19.48 -0.31 1.74
C ALA A 31 -19.74 1.20 1.77
N SER A 32 -19.66 1.84 0.61
CA SER A 32 -19.89 3.27 0.47
C SER A 32 -21.19 3.49 -0.31
N PRO A 33 -22.10 4.38 0.12
CA PRO A 33 -23.26 4.73 -0.69
C PRO A 33 -22.81 5.21 -2.08
N ALA A 34 -23.56 4.87 -3.13
CA ALA A 34 -23.19 5.23 -4.50
C ALA A 34 -23.05 6.76 -4.72
N ALA A 35 -23.78 7.56 -3.93
CA ALA A 35 -23.72 9.03 -3.96
C ALA A 35 -22.64 9.62 -3.04
N ALA A 36 -21.91 8.81 -2.27
CA ALA A 36 -20.91 9.32 -1.35
C ALA A 36 -19.71 9.90 -2.11
N SER A 37 -19.18 11.03 -1.64
CA SER A 37 -17.95 11.58 -2.20
C SER A 37 -16.77 10.68 -1.86
N ARG A 38 -15.74 10.69 -2.72
CA ARG A 38 -14.47 10.00 -2.45
C ARG A 38 -13.85 10.43 -1.12
N GLU A 39 -14.06 11.69 -0.72
CA GLU A 39 -13.56 12.21 0.55
C GLU A 39 -14.29 11.61 1.75
N TRP A 40 -15.63 11.52 1.69
CA TRP A 40 -16.44 10.86 2.71
C TRP A 40 -16.04 9.38 2.84
N ALA A 41 -15.93 8.67 1.72
CA ALA A 41 -15.61 7.25 1.70
C ALA A 41 -14.22 6.98 2.32
N ARG A 42 -13.23 7.81 1.96
CA ARG A 42 -11.90 7.76 2.58
C ARG A 42 -11.93 8.13 4.06
N GLN A 43 -12.78 9.06 4.50
CA GLN A 43 -12.93 9.39 5.92
C GLN A 43 -13.51 8.22 6.71
N GLN A 44 -14.58 7.58 6.22
CA GLN A 44 -15.17 6.41 6.88
C GLN A 44 -14.20 5.23 6.96
N LEU A 45 -13.49 4.94 5.87
CA LEU A 45 -12.48 3.90 5.88
C LEU A 45 -11.36 4.19 6.90
N ARG A 46 -10.94 5.45 7.03
CA ARG A 46 -9.95 5.83 8.06
C ARG A 46 -10.49 5.64 9.47
N LEU A 47 -11.75 5.98 9.74
CA LEU A 47 -12.37 5.73 11.04
C LEU A 47 -12.39 4.23 11.36
N ALA A 48 -12.75 3.39 10.38
CA ALA A 48 -12.72 1.94 10.51
C ALA A 48 -11.31 1.39 10.77
N VAL A 49 -10.29 1.89 10.06
CA VAL A 49 -8.89 1.51 10.29
C VAL A 49 -8.44 1.88 11.71
N ARG A 50 -8.82 3.07 12.20
CA ARG A 50 -8.51 3.47 13.59
C ARG A 50 -9.19 2.54 14.58
N ASP A 51 -10.48 2.27 14.38
CA ASP A 51 -11.28 1.42 15.26
C ASP A 51 -10.68 0.01 15.35
N LEU A 52 -10.38 -0.60 14.20
CA LEU A 52 -9.70 -1.90 14.11
C LEU A 52 -8.38 -1.92 14.86
N LEU A 53 -7.52 -0.92 14.66
CA LEU A 53 -6.19 -0.87 15.27
C LEU A 53 -6.26 -0.58 16.77
N SER A 54 -7.20 0.27 17.22
CA SER A 54 -7.49 0.47 18.64
C SER A 54 -7.92 -0.83 19.30
N CYS A 55 -8.81 -1.61 18.66
CA CYS A 55 -9.22 -2.92 19.15
C CYS A 55 -8.07 -3.94 19.18
N ALA A 56 -7.26 -4.00 18.11
CA ALA A 56 -6.18 -4.98 17.98
C ALA A 56 -5.06 -4.76 19.01
N TYR A 57 -4.77 -3.51 19.36
CA TYR A 57 -3.61 -3.14 20.19
C TYR A 57 -3.96 -2.50 21.53
N ALA A 58 -5.25 -2.44 21.88
CA ALA A 58 -5.76 -1.81 23.09
C ALA A 58 -5.22 -0.38 23.30
N CYS A 59 -5.03 0.37 22.21
CA CYS A 59 -4.53 1.74 22.24
C CYS A 59 -5.67 2.77 22.14
N THR A 60 -5.45 3.99 22.66
CA THR A 60 -6.47 5.05 22.58
C THR A 60 -6.43 5.74 21.22
N SER A 61 -7.58 6.24 20.77
CA SER A 61 -7.71 6.93 19.47
C SER A 61 -6.80 8.15 19.35
N GLU A 62 -6.36 8.74 20.46
CA GLU A 62 -5.46 9.90 20.54
C GLU A 62 -4.04 9.58 20.04
N GLN A 63 -3.62 8.32 20.12
CA GLN A 63 -2.33 7.84 19.62
C GLN A 63 -2.32 7.59 18.11
N LEU A 64 -3.51 7.50 17.49
CA LEU A 64 -3.68 7.22 16.07
C LEU A 64 -3.96 8.53 15.31
N VAL A 65 -2.90 9.28 14.99
CA VAL A 65 -3.02 10.54 14.24
C VAL A 65 -2.98 10.29 12.73
N LEU A 66 -4.10 10.56 12.07
CA LEU A 66 -4.20 10.56 10.61
C LEU A 66 -3.90 11.96 10.05
N GLU A 67 -2.63 12.27 9.85
CA GLU A 67 -2.24 13.52 9.20
C GLU A 67 -2.45 13.44 7.67
N ARG A 68 -3.10 14.46 7.11
CA ARG A 68 -3.21 14.67 5.66
C ARG A 68 -2.17 15.75 5.30
N GLN A 69 -1.02 15.37 4.75
CA GLN A 69 -0.15 16.36 4.11
C GLN A 69 -0.58 16.56 2.64
N PRO A 70 -0.98 17.79 2.24
CA PRO A 70 -1.23 18.09 0.84
C PRO A 70 0.04 17.85 0.01
N GLY A 71 -0.08 17.14 -1.12
CA GLY A 71 1.04 16.91 -2.05
C GLY A 71 1.90 15.67 -1.78
N GLN A 72 1.73 14.98 -0.65
CA GLN A 72 2.33 13.66 -0.42
C GLN A 72 1.30 12.54 -0.66
N VAL A 73 1.80 11.36 -1.05
CA VAL A 73 1.04 10.11 -0.91
C VAL A 73 0.51 10.09 0.53
N PRO A 74 -0.78 9.84 0.80
CA PRO A 74 -1.33 9.89 2.15
C PRO A 74 -0.63 8.88 3.05
N GLY A 75 0.46 9.32 3.68
CA GLY A 75 1.22 8.58 4.66
C GLY A 75 0.50 8.73 5.97
N LEU A 76 -0.19 7.66 6.37
CA LEU A 76 -0.70 7.59 7.71
C LEU A 76 0.50 7.47 8.66
N LYS A 77 0.80 8.51 9.45
CA LYS A 77 1.63 8.37 10.65
C LYS A 77 0.84 7.64 11.73
N LEU A 78 0.64 6.34 11.53
CA LEU A 78 0.16 5.50 12.61
C LEU A 78 1.34 5.15 13.51
N SER A 79 1.31 5.56 14.77
CA SER A 79 2.24 5.07 15.79
C SER A 79 1.48 4.23 16.78
N ILE A 80 1.75 2.93 16.78
CA ILE A 80 1.41 2.04 17.89
C ILE A 80 2.73 1.74 18.59
N PRO A 81 2.84 1.96 19.92
CA PRO A 81 4.05 1.67 20.67
C PRO A 81 4.56 0.26 20.39
N GLY A 82 5.87 0.13 20.13
CA GLY A 82 6.51 -1.15 19.83
C GLY A 82 6.14 -1.80 18.50
N HIS A 83 5.37 -1.12 17.62
CA HIS A 83 4.92 -1.69 16.36
C HIS A 83 5.25 -0.79 15.16
N GLN A 84 5.42 -1.43 14.02
CA GLN A 84 5.49 -0.80 12.71
C GLN A 84 4.30 -1.24 11.87
N ILE A 85 3.70 -0.28 11.17
CA ILE A 85 2.43 -0.48 10.46
C ILE A 85 2.57 0.06 9.04
N ALA A 86 2.29 -0.79 8.07
CA ALA A 86 2.13 -0.42 6.68
C ALA A 86 0.65 -0.41 6.33
N LEU A 87 0.20 0.65 5.66
CA LEU A 87 -1.19 0.83 5.25
C LEU A 87 -1.23 1.23 3.78
N SER A 88 -2.14 0.61 3.02
CA SER A 88 -2.55 1.09 1.71
C SER A 88 -4.07 1.16 1.63
N ILE A 89 -4.59 2.16 0.93
CA ILE A 89 -6.02 2.39 0.76
C ILE A 89 -6.35 2.46 -0.73
N SER A 90 -7.46 1.85 -1.13
CA SER A 90 -8.10 2.12 -2.40
C SER A 90 -9.60 2.35 -2.26
N HIS A 91 -10.16 3.03 -3.25
CA HIS A 91 -11.57 3.40 -3.28
C HIS A 91 -12.08 3.39 -4.71
N GLU A 92 -13.22 2.75 -4.87
CA GLU A 92 -14.03 2.74 -6.08
C GLU A 92 -15.49 2.98 -5.70
N SER A 93 -16.31 3.50 -6.62
CA SER A 93 -17.72 3.79 -6.39
C SER A 93 -18.47 2.58 -5.83
N GLY A 94 -18.86 2.67 -4.55
CA GLY A 94 -19.58 1.63 -3.83
C GLY A 94 -18.74 0.86 -2.79
N LEU A 95 -17.40 0.91 -2.88
CA LEU A 95 -16.53 0.11 -2.02
C LEU A 95 -15.18 0.80 -1.76
N SER A 96 -14.81 0.91 -0.49
CA SER A 96 -13.46 1.33 -0.08
C SER A 96 -12.77 0.19 0.62
N ILE A 97 -11.47 0.01 0.39
CA ILE A 97 -10.68 -1.05 1.05
C ILE A 97 -9.39 -0.48 1.65
N ALA A 98 -8.95 -1.09 2.74
CA ALA A 98 -7.67 -0.83 3.37
C ALA A 98 -6.92 -2.14 3.59
N ALA A 99 -5.67 -2.21 3.14
CA ALA A 99 -4.74 -3.29 3.47
C ALA A 99 -3.79 -2.81 4.57
N ILE A 100 -3.74 -3.56 5.67
CA ILE A 100 -2.98 -3.24 6.88
C ILE A 100 -2.02 -4.39 7.15
N ARG A 101 -0.74 -4.08 7.31
CA ARG A 101 0.30 -5.04 7.70
C ARG A 101 1.05 -4.53 8.92
N THR A 102 1.29 -5.39 9.90
CA THR A 102 1.83 -4.99 11.21
C THR A 102 2.99 -5.88 11.61
N ARG A 103 4.05 -5.32 12.20
CA ARG A 103 5.11 -6.11 12.86
C ARG A 103 5.52 -5.47 14.17
N GLN A 104 6.05 -6.26 15.08
CA GLN A 104 6.78 -5.71 16.23
C GLN A 104 8.06 -5.04 15.75
N ARG A 105 8.41 -3.91 16.37
CA ARG A 105 9.68 -3.22 16.13
C ARG A 105 10.75 -3.92 16.96
N ASN A 106 11.87 -4.28 16.34
CA ASN A 106 13.02 -4.80 17.06
C ASN A 106 13.82 -3.62 17.63
N GLU A 107 13.60 -3.28 18.90
CA GLU A 107 14.29 -2.18 19.61
C GLU A 107 15.81 -2.41 19.72
N ALA A 108 16.29 -3.66 19.60
CA ALA A 108 17.70 -4.02 19.70
C ALA A 108 18.56 -3.55 18.51
N LEU A 109 17.97 -3.21 17.35
CA LEU A 109 18.71 -2.76 16.16
C LEU A 109 18.88 -1.24 16.09
N GLU A 110 18.12 -0.47 16.87
CA GLU A 110 18.18 1.01 16.86
C GLU A 110 19.12 1.58 17.94
N HIS A 111 19.50 0.80 18.95
CA HIS A 111 20.40 1.24 20.03
C HIS A 111 21.88 0.86 19.83
N GLY A 112 22.26 0.37 18.64
CA GLY A 112 23.63 -0.05 18.32
C GLY A 112 24.61 1.07 17.91
N GLU A 113 24.14 2.29 17.65
CA GLU A 113 24.98 3.38 17.15
C GLU A 113 24.86 4.63 18.04
N HIS A 114 25.45 4.58 19.24
CA HIS A 114 25.96 5.77 19.95
C HIS A 114 26.73 5.33 21.21
N SER A 115 27.85 4.63 21.02
CA SER A 115 28.87 4.52 22.06
C SER A 115 30.27 4.28 21.47
N GLU A 116 30.67 5.13 20.53
CA GLU A 116 32.10 5.40 20.33
C GLU A 116 32.45 6.72 21.01
N GLN A 117 33.14 6.59 22.13
CA GLN A 117 33.83 7.66 22.82
C GLN A 117 34.96 8.16 21.91
N GLN A 118 34.87 9.42 21.49
CA GLN A 118 35.95 10.10 20.79
C GLN A 118 36.86 10.78 21.82
N PRO A 119 38.18 10.52 21.85
CA PRO A 119 39.10 11.32 22.65
C PRO A 119 39.28 12.69 22.00
N ASN A 120 39.40 13.66 22.90
CA ASN A 120 39.64 15.08 22.70
C ASN A 120 40.98 15.36 22.00
N GLU A 121 41.00 16.16 20.93
CA GLU A 121 42.17 16.97 20.56
C GLU A 121 41.74 18.13 19.63
N ALA A 122 42.23 19.33 19.95
CA ALA A 122 41.93 20.60 19.32
C ALA A 122 42.94 20.94 18.22
N GLU A 123 42.48 21.55 17.11
CA GLU A 123 42.94 22.85 16.59
C GLU A 123 42.51 23.11 15.12
N VAL A 124 41.79 24.22 14.94
CA VAL A 124 41.91 25.30 13.94
C VAL A 124 42.15 24.97 12.44
N GLY A 125 41.23 25.44 11.59
CA GLY A 125 41.53 25.77 10.19
C GLY A 125 40.27 25.98 9.34
N ALA A 126 39.89 27.23 9.09
CA ALA A 126 38.82 27.61 8.18
C ALA A 126 39.26 27.53 6.71
N GLU A 127 38.38 27.06 5.80
CA GLU A 127 38.23 27.59 4.43
C GLU A 127 37.06 26.94 3.66
N ASN A 128 36.53 27.72 2.71
CA ASN A 128 35.26 27.60 1.98
C ASN A 128 35.25 26.53 0.87
N ASN A 129 34.05 26.01 0.52
CA ASN A 129 33.53 25.75 -0.85
C ASN A 129 32.18 25.00 -0.73
N ALA A 130 31.06 25.58 -1.18
CA ALA A 130 30.49 25.48 -2.53
C ALA A 130 29.85 24.10 -2.83
N GLU A 131 28.51 24.14 -2.85
CA GLU A 131 27.54 23.26 -3.53
C GLU A 131 28.04 21.91 -4.08
N ASP A 132 27.65 20.83 -3.40
CA ASP A 132 27.36 19.54 -4.04
C ASP A 132 26.18 18.91 -3.31
N SER A 133 24.96 19.20 -3.79
CA SER A 133 23.69 18.64 -3.28
C SER A 133 23.43 17.23 -3.82
N SER A 134 24.47 16.42 -3.97
CA SER A 134 24.37 15.00 -4.22
C SER A 134 24.74 14.24 -2.94
N LYS A 135 23.95 13.20 -2.64
CA LYS A 135 24.01 12.28 -1.48
C LYS A 135 23.29 12.75 -0.22
N ASN A 136 21.99 12.44 -0.19
CA ASN A 136 21.44 11.81 1.00
C ASN A 136 21.00 10.39 0.64
N GLU A 137 22.01 9.56 0.33
CA GLU A 137 21.87 8.17 -0.07
C GLU A 137 22.37 7.29 1.08
N TYR A 138 21.72 7.42 2.24
CA TYR A 138 21.82 6.48 3.37
C TYR A 138 20.45 6.36 4.04
N ALA A 139 19.43 5.95 3.27
CA ALA A 139 18.30 5.26 3.89
C ALA A 139 18.82 3.87 4.27
N ASN A 140 19.23 3.71 5.53
CA ASN A 140 19.53 2.41 6.16
C ASN A 140 18.53 1.36 5.64
N GLY A 141 19.05 0.25 5.11
CA GLY A 141 18.21 -0.77 4.50
C GLY A 141 17.33 -1.47 5.55
N THR A 142 16.13 -0.97 5.84
CA THR A 142 15.19 -1.62 6.80
C THR A 142 13.70 -1.23 6.68
N ASP A 143 13.29 -0.24 5.86
CA ASP A 143 11.89 0.25 5.78
C ASP A 143 11.17 0.00 4.44
N LEU A 144 11.90 -0.23 3.35
CA LEU A 144 11.33 -0.44 2.02
C LEU A 144 10.74 -1.85 1.81
N ASP A 145 11.19 -2.85 2.56
CA ASP A 145 10.80 -4.25 2.39
C ASP A 145 9.50 -4.62 3.14
N TRP A 146 8.93 -3.67 3.86
CA TRP A 146 7.67 -3.85 4.59
C TRP A 146 6.48 -3.09 3.99
N LYS A 147 6.67 -2.45 2.83
CA LYS A 147 5.59 -1.70 2.16
C LYS A 147 4.51 -2.63 1.60
N ILE A 148 3.31 -2.09 1.50
CA ILE A 148 2.12 -2.77 0.99
C ILE A 148 1.36 -1.83 0.06
N GLY A 149 0.73 -2.37 -0.96
CA GLY A 149 -0.14 -1.64 -1.86
C GLY A 149 -1.41 -2.42 -2.15
N VAL A 150 -2.53 -1.72 -2.26
CA VAL A 150 -3.82 -2.33 -2.58
C VAL A 150 -4.55 -1.50 -3.61
N ASP A 151 -5.25 -2.17 -4.52
CA ASP A 151 -6.13 -1.51 -5.47
C ASP A 151 -7.36 -2.34 -5.84
N LEU A 152 -8.42 -1.67 -6.29
CA LEU A 152 -9.63 -2.29 -6.81
C LEU A 152 -10.24 -1.49 -7.96
N LEU A 153 -10.99 -2.20 -8.80
CA LEU A 153 -11.79 -1.65 -9.90
C LEU A 153 -13.19 -2.24 -9.89
N LYS A 154 -14.14 -1.48 -10.43
CA LYS A 154 -15.51 -1.91 -10.69
C LYS A 154 -15.69 -2.20 -12.18
N LEU A 155 -16.02 -3.44 -12.50
CA LEU A 155 -16.08 -3.94 -13.89
C LEU A 155 -17.13 -3.22 -14.75
N ALA A 156 -18.21 -2.72 -14.15
CA ALA A 156 -19.27 -2.04 -14.88
C ALA A 156 -18.84 -0.70 -15.53
N HIS A 157 -17.61 -0.20 -15.27
CA HIS A 157 -17.20 1.14 -15.66
C HIS A 157 -15.75 1.23 -16.20
N LEU A 158 -15.41 0.40 -17.18
CA LEU A 158 -14.08 0.41 -17.80
C LEU A 158 -14.14 0.76 -19.31
N PRO A 159 -14.30 2.05 -19.66
CA PRO A 159 -14.18 2.48 -21.05
C PRO A 159 -12.73 2.35 -21.53
N ASP A 160 -12.55 2.01 -22.81
CA ASP A 160 -11.26 2.00 -23.52
C ASP A 160 -10.14 1.17 -22.86
N TRP A 161 -10.51 0.14 -22.09
CA TRP A 161 -9.56 -0.64 -21.30
C TRP A 161 -8.49 -1.33 -22.15
N GLN A 162 -8.78 -1.69 -23.40
CA GLN A 162 -7.82 -2.30 -24.32
C GLN A 162 -6.67 -1.33 -24.68
N ALA A 163 -6.99 -0.05 -24.91
CA ALA A 163 -6.00 0.97 -25.21
C ALA A 163 -5.13 1.24 -23.98
N VAL A 164 -5.77 1.32 -22.80
CA VAL A 164 -5.08 1.46 -21.51
C VAL A 164 -4.15 0.27 -21.24
N ALA A 165 -4.58 -0.96 -21.51
CA ALA A 165 -3.75 -2.16 -21.38
C ALA A 165 -2.47 -2.05 -22.21
N THR A 166 -2.61 -1.62 -23.47
CA THR A 166 -1.48 -1.47 -24.40
C THR A 166 -0.46 -0.45 -23.90
N LEU A 167 -0.94 0.69 -23.40
CA LEU A 167 -0.08 1.80 -22.97
C LEU A 167 0.64 1.53 -21.63
N TYR A 168 0.00 0.84 -20.70
CA TYR A 168 0.47 0.76 -19.30
C TYR A 168 0.86 -0.63 -18.83
N LEU A 169 0.25 -1.69 -19.37
CA LEU A 169 0.57 -3.08 -19.00
C LEU A 169 1.63 -3.68 -19.93
N GLY A 170 1.83 -3.09 -21.11
CA GLY A 170 2.83 -3.51 -22.08
C GLY A 170 2.36 -4.68 -22.97
N PRO A 171 3.20 -5.07 -23.94
CA PRO A 171 2.80 -5.98 -25.02
C PRO A 171 2.51 -7.41 -24.55
N GLU A 172 3.29 -7.95 -23.61
CA GLU A 172 3.12 -9.32 -23.13
C GLU A 172 1.79 -9.50 -22.39
N VAL A 173 1.52 -8.64 -21.41
CA VAL A 173 0.26 -8.69 -20.64
C VAL A 173 -0.93 -8.38 -21.54
N SER A 174 -0.83 -7.42 -22.45
CA SER A 174 -1.91 -7.11 -23.39
C SER A 174 -2.23 -8.28 -24.32
N ALA A 175 -1.20 -8.98 -24.82
CA ALA A 175 -1.39 -10.18 -25.64
C ALA A 175 -2.02 -11.32 -24.82
N ALA A 176 -1.60 -11.51 -23.57
CA ALA A 176 -2.19 -12.49 -22.67
C ALA A 176 -3.68 -12.21 -22.39
N ILE A 177 -4.05 -10.94 -22.14
CA ILE A 177 -5.46 -10.55 -21.99
C ILE A 177 -6.23 -10.85 -23.27
N ALA A 178 -5.73 -10.44 -24.44
CA ALA A 178 -6.40 -10.67 -25.72
C ALA A 178 -6.60 -12.16 -26.06
N ALA A 179 -5.74 -13.05 -25.55
CA ALA A 179 -5.86 -14.49 -25.73
C ALA A 179 -6.88 -15.15 -24.79
N THR A 180 -7.38 -14.45 -23.76
CA THR A 180 -8.46 -14.96 -22.90
C THR A 180 -9.82 -14.91 -23.60
N ASP A 181 -10.77 -15.72 -23.12
CA ASP A 181 -12.17 -15.70 -23.56
C ASP A 181 -12.70 -14.25 -23.57
N PRO A 182 -13.28 -13.74 -24.68
CA PRO A 182 -13.85 -12.41 -24.77
C PRO A 182 -14.72 -11.99 -23.57
N ALA A 183 -15.47 -12.92 -22.96
CA ALA A 183 -16.29 -12.65 -21.79
C ALA A 183 -15.47 -12.38 -20.51
N GLN A 184 -14.23 -12.84 -20.45
CA GLN A 184 -13.32 -12.72 -19.30
C GLN A 184 -12.25 -11.65 -19.47
N GLN A 185 -12.00 -11.18 -20.69
CA GLN A 185 -10.94 -10.23 -21.01
C GLN A 185 -10.95 -8.98 -20.13
N MET A 186 -12.13 -8.39 -19.90
CA MET A 186 -12.28 -7.20 -19.06
C MET A 186 -11.90 -7.48 -17.60
N ALA A 187 -12.30 -8.63 -17.05
CA ALA A 187 -11.93 -9.02 -15.69
C ALA A 187 -10.43 -9.33 -15.59
N CYS A 188 -9.84 -9.94 -16.63
CA CYS A 188 -8.41 -10.19 -16.72
C CYS A 188 -7.62 -8.87 -16.77
N PHE A 189 -8.06 -7.91 -17.58
CA PHE A 189 -7.50 -6.55 -17.60
C PHE A 189 -7.59 -5.89 -16.22
N ALA A 190 -8.78 -5.88 -15.62
CA ALA A 190 -9.00 -5.21 -14.33
C ALA A 190 -8.08 -5.77 -13.24
N LEU A 191 -7.81 -7.08 -13.26
CA LEU A 191 -6.88 -7.70 -12.33
C LEU A 191 -5.43 -7.23 -12.54
N HIS A 192 -4.94 -7.22 -13.78
CA HIS A 192 -3.58 -6.75 -14.08
C HIS A 192 -3.44 -5.24 -13.81
N TRP A 193 -4.48 -4.46 -14.07
CA TRP A 193 -4.52 -3.05 -13.70
C TRP A 193 -4.42 -2.84 -12.19
N ALA A 194 -5.25 -3.56 -11.41
CA ALA A 194 -5.20 -3.49 -9.96
C ALA A 194 -3.81 -3.89 -9.42
N GLN A 195 -3.15 -4.88 -10.03
CA GLN A 195 -1.78 -5.26 -9.66
C GLN A 195 -0.76 -4.15 -9.95
N LEU A 196 -0.87 -3.48 -11.10
CA LEU A 196 0.00 -2.36 -11.45
C LEU A 196 -0.17 -1.21 -10.45
N GLU A 197 -1.41 -0.78 -10.19
CA GLU A 197 -1.69 0.29 -9.24
C GLU A 197 -1.29 -0.08 -7.80
N ALA A 198 -1.57 -1.31 -7.37
CA ALA A 198 -1.14 -1.81 -6.08
C ALA A 198 0.41 -1.77 -5.96
N ARG A 199 1.14 -2.18 -7.00
CA ARG A 199 2.61 -2.06 -7.02
C ARG A 199 3.07 -0.60 -6.93
N CYS A 200 2.50 0.29 -7.74
CA CYS A 200 2.83 1.72 -7.70
C CYS A 200 2.61 2.30 -6.29
N LYS A 201 1.49 1.99 -5.65
CA LYS A 201 1.20 2.40 -4.26
C LYS A 201 2.18 1.80 -3.26
N CYS A 202 2.55 0.52 -3.43
CA CYS A 202 3.56 -0.14 -2.59
C CYS A 202 4.93 0.54 -2.71
N GLN A 203 5.30 1.03 -3.90
CA GLN A 203 6.54 1.76 -4.12
C GLN A 203 6.47 3.22 -3.65
N GLY A 204 5.26 3.79 -3.59
CA GLY A 204 5.05 5.24 -3.40
C GLY A 204 5.26 6.02 -4.70
N LEU A 205 5.12 5.36 -5.85
CA LEU A 205 5.26 5.96 -7.17
C LEU A 205 3.90 6.29 -7.79
N GLY A 206 3.90 7.29 -8.67
CA GLY A 206 2.76 7.55 -9.55
C GLY A 206 2.67 6.53 -10.69
N LEU A 207 1.50 6.49 -11.33
CA LEU A 207 1.32 5.70 -12.54
C LEU A 207 2.16 6.30 -13.69
N SER A 208 2.82 5.44 -14.45
CA SER A 208 3.57 5.81 -15.66
C SER A 208 3.31 4.79 -16.75
N GLU A 209 3.42 5.21 -18.01
CA GLU A 209 3.29 4.31 -19.15
C GLU A 209 4.35 3.20 -19.10
N TRP A 210 4.05 2.10 -19.79
CA TRP A 210 4.89 0.94 -19.79
C TRP A 210 6.26 1.24 -20.41
N SER A 211 7.29 0.75 -19.75
CA SER A 211 8.65 0.68 -20.26
C SER A 211 9.32 -0.58 -19.71
N VAL A 212 10.38 -1.05 -20.37
CA VAL A 212 11.14 -2.22 -19.91
C VAL A 212 11.69 -2.01 -18.49
N SER A 213 12.16 -0.79 -18.19
CA SER A 213 12.68 -0.44 -16.86
C SER A 213 11.59 -0.37 -15.80
N SER A 214 10.40 0.18 -16.11
CA SER A 214 9.31 0.28 -15.13
C SER A 214 8.68 -1.07 -14.76
N ASN A 215 8.94 -2.12 -15.55
CA ASN A 215 8.43 -3.47 -15.29
C ASN A 215 9.45 -4.50 -14.80
N ALA A 216 10.74 -4.14 -14.76
CA ALA A 216 11.84 -5.04 -14.40
C ALA A 216 11.69 -5.64 -12.98
N ASP A 217 11.01 -4.94 -12.07
CA ASP A 217 10.89 -5.34 -10.67
C ASP A 217 9.61 -6.11 -10.33
N THR A 218 8.83 -6.59 -11.31
CA THR A 218 7.61 -7.41 -11.04
C THR A 218 7.87 -8.61 -10.12
N ALA A 219 9.02 -9.27 -10.28
CA ALA A 219 9.40 -10.45 -9.50
C ALA A 219 9.71 -10.13 -8.03
N ALA A 220 9.97 -8.87 -7.67
CA ALA A 220 10.20 -8.42 -6.30
C ALA A 220 8.90 -8.22 -5.50
N TYR A 221 7.74 -8.56 -6.09
CA TYR A 221 6.45 -8.43 -5.45
C TYR A 221 5.67 -9.74 -5.44
N ARG A 222 5.05 -10.05 -4.30
CA ARG A 222 4.00 -11.04 -4.20
C ARG A 222 2.64 -10.38 -4.43
N TYR A 223 1.87 -10.93 -5.36
CA TYR A 223 0.52 -10.50 -5.66
C TYR A 223 -0.52 -11.49 -5.15
N GLN A 224 -1.64 -10.97 -4.62
CA GLN A 224 -2.82 -11.76 -4.27
C GLN A 224 -4.07 -11.08 -4.82
N GLN A 225 -5.00 -11.86 -5.36
CA GLN A 225 -6.32 -11.35 -5.73
C GLN A 225 -7.14 -11.17 -4.46
N LEU A 226 -7.99 -10.15 -4.41
CA LEU A 226 -8.89 -9.93 -3.29
C LEU A 226 -10.23 -10.64 -3.51
N ASP A 227 -10.76 -11.26 -2.44
CA ASP A 227 -12.12 -11.77 -2.39
C ASP A 227 -13.10 -10.60 -2.23
N LEU A 228 -13.60 -10.07 -3.35
CA LEU A 228 -14.47 -8.90 -3.37
C LEU A 228 -15.88 -9.28 -3.86
N PRO A 229 -16.91 -8.48 -3.50
CA PRO A 229 -18.25 -8.67 -4.01
C PRO A 229 -18.30 -8.68 -5.55
N THR A 230 -19.28 -9.41 -6.11
CA THR A 230 -19.50 -9.49 -7.56
C THR A 230 -19.51 -8.11 -8.21
N GLY A 231 -18.75 -7.97 -9.29
CA GLY A 231 -18.61 -6.71 -10.03
C GLY A 231 -17.38 -5.89 -9.64
N TYR A 232 -16.63 -6.31 -8.62
CA TYR A 232 -15.33 -5.73 -8.30
C TYR A 232 -14.20 -6.74 -8.51
N VAL A 233 -13.03 -6.24 -8.87
CA VAL A 233 -11.78 -6.98 -8.93
C VAL A 233 -10.73 -6.15 -8.20
N GLY A 234 -9.85 -6.78 -7.43
CA GLY A 234 -8.80 -6.07 -6.73
C GLY A 234 -7.60 -6.95 -6.46
N ALA A 235 -6.49 -6.28 -6.16
CA ALA A 235 -5.21 -6.92 -5.93
C ALA A 235 -4.48 -6.29 -4.76
N LEU A 236 -3.69 -7.12 -4.09
CA LEU A 236 -2.69 -6.73 -3.12
C LEU A 236 -1.29 -6.94 -3.72
N ALA A 237 -0.38 -6.00 -3.46
CA ALA A 237 1.05 -6.12 -3.74
C ALA A 237 1.86 -5.97 -2.46
N ILE A 238 2.73 -6.94 -2.18
CA ILE A 238 3.68 -6.90 -1.06
C ILE A 238 5.08 -7.06 -1.64
N LYS A 239 6.01 -6.17 -1.29
CA LYS A 239 7.42 -6.35 -1.64
C LYS A 239 8.00 -7.54 -0.85
N ILE A 240 8.72 -8.44 -1.53
CA ILE A 240 9.35 -9.63 -0.94
C ILE A 240 10.86 -9.49 -0.80
#